data_AF-A0A8S3R744-F1
#
_entry.id   AF-A0A8S3R744-F1
#
_cell.length_a   1.000
_cell.length_b   1.000
_cell.length_c   1.000
_cell.angle_alpha   90.00
_cell.angle_beta   90.00
_cell.angle_gamma   90.00
#
_symmetry.space_group_name_H-M   'P 1'
#
loop_
_entity.id
_entity.type
_entity.pdbx_description
1 polymer ?
#
loop_
_entity_poly.entity_id
_entity_poly.type
_entity_poly.pdbx_seq_one_letter_code
_entity_poly.pdbx_strand_id
1 'polypeptide(L)'
;MQNGNREVDLLYISNDNGSHYCWIKNLDHFLGSISKFCNRRFYCRRCLHGFTTQELLTEHRPYCTKFDFQKVTYPEEGKNDILEFKDYHKISRVPFVIYADFECYAKKIDVCHPNPSHTSTTRTTKFEACGYSYIVVSSNSKYSKSPVVYRGDNAVQHFFENMIKEEEYIQPN
;
A
#
# COMPACT_ATOMS: atom_id res chain seq x y z
N MET A 1 -36.78 -13.17 -7.47
CA MET A 1 -38.10 -12.62 -7.80
C MET A 1 -37.92 -11.12 -8.04
N GLN A 2 -37.98 -10.67 -9.29
CA GLN A 2 -37.89 -9.25 -9.65
C GLN A 2 -39.29 -8.67 -9.64
N ASN A 3 -39.65 -7.88 -8.61
CA ASN A 3 -40.85 -7.06 -8.65
C ASN A 3 -40.74 -6.06 -9.81
N GLY A 4 -41.79 -5.93 -10.60
CA GLY A 4 -41.87 -5.11 -11.82
C GLY A 4 -41.88 -3.60 -11.60
N ASN A 5 -41.04 -3.08 -10.71
CA ASN A 5 -40.79 -1.65 -10.62
C ASN A 5 -39.65 -1.28 -11.56
N ARG A 6 -39.96 -0.47 -12.58
CA ARG A 6 -38.96 0.08 -13.50
C ARG A 6 -38.16 1.15 -12.76
N GLU A 7 -36.97 0.79 -12.28
CA GLU A 7 -36.01 1.74 -11.72
C GLU A 7 -35.41 2.59 -12.84
N VAL A 8 -35.36 3.91 -12.63
CA VAL A 8 -34.80 4.88 -13.58
C VAL A 8 -33.75 5.71 -12.86
N ASP A 9 -32.56 5.82 -13.46
CA ASP A 9 -31.48 6.64 -12.93
C ASP A 9 -31.65 8.10 -13.36
N LEU A 10 -31.74 9.02 -12.39
CA LEU A 10 -31.85 10.45 -12.67
C LEU A 10 -30.66 11.20 -12.05
N LEU A 11 -30.07 12.08 -12.84
CA LEU A 11 -29.09 13.06 -12.39
C LEU A 11 -29.83 14.34 -12.00
N TYR A 12 -29.73 14.74 -10.74
CA TYR A 12 -30.25 16.02 -10.28
C TYR A 12 -29.18 17.10 -10.42
N ILE A 13 -29.52 18.20 -11.10
CA ILE A 13 -28.64 19.34 -11.29
C ILE A 13 -29.39 20.59 -10.83
N SER A 14 -28.81 21.32 -9.88
CA SER A 14 -29.38 22.53 -9.29
C SER A 14 -28.42 23.71 -9.44
N ASN A 15 -28.95 24.88 -9.76
CA ASN A 15 -28.26 26.16 -9.77
C ASN A 15 -29.17 27.26 -9.18
N ASP A 16 -28.68 28.51 -9.12
CA ASP A 16 -29.44 29.64 -8.57
C ASP A 16 -30.74 29.95 -9.36
N ASN A 17 -30.82 29.51 -10.62
CA ASN A 17 -31.96 29.72 -11.51
C ASN A 17 -32.98 28.57 -11.49
N GLY A 18 -32.74 27.50 -10.73
CA GLY A 18 -33.65 26.38 -10.57
C GLY A 18 -32.97 25.01 -10.59
N SER A 19 -33.79 23.96 -10.69
CA SER A 19 -33.32 22.58 -10.67
C SER A 19 -33.97 21.73 -11.75
N HIS A 20 -33.19 20.83 -12.35
CA HIS A 20 -33.65 19.93 -13.40
C HIS A 20 -33.19 18.49 -13.15
N TYR A 21 -33.96 17.53 -13.65
CA TYR A 21 -33.61 16.12 -13.67
C TYR A 21 -33.22 15.70 -15.08
N CYS A 22 -32.05 15.07 -15.22
CA CYS A 22 -31.57 14.49 -16.45
C CYS A 22 -31.62 12.96 -16.36
N TRP A 23 -32.17 12.30 -17.38
CA TRP A 23 -32.21 10.84 -17.39
C TRP A 23 -30.85 10.24 -17.76
N ILE A 24 -30.29 9.43 -16.86
CA ILE A 24 -29.11 8.61 -17.14
C ILE A 24 -29.58 7.30 -17.77
N LYS A 25 -29.36 7.15 -19.08
CA LYS A 25 -29.74 5.93 -19.82
C LYS A 25 -28.88 4.72 -19.48
N ASN A 26 -27.61 4.96 -19.14
CA ASN A 26 -26.65 3.91 -18.80
C ASN A 26 -25.68 4.44 -17.72
N LEU A 27 -25.85 3.97 -16.49
CA LEU A 27 -25.05 4.39 -15.35
C LEU A 27 -23.57 3.98 -15.49
N ASP A 28 -23.31 2.77 -15.99
CA ASP A 28 -21.94 2.25 -16.15
C ASP A 28 -21.11 3.11 -17.09
N HIS A 29 -21.72 3.54 -18.20
CA HIS A 29 -21.08 4.42 -19.16
C HIS A 29 -20.90 5.84 -18.60
N PHE A 30 -21.90 6.36 -17.89
CA PHE A 30 -21.83 7.69 -17.26
C PHE A 30 -20.65 7.79 -16.28
N LEU A 31 -20.51 6.81 -15.38
CA LEU A 31 -19.42 6.76 -14.39
C LEU A 31 -18.08 6.32 -14.99
N GLY A 32 -18.08 5.57 -16.11
CA GLY A 32 -16.87 5.11 -16.79
C GLY A 32 -15.99 6.25 -17.33
N SER A 33 -16.58 7.42 -17.62
CA SER A 33 -15.86 8.62 -18.07
C SER A 33 -14.77 9.11 -17.11
N ILE A 34 -14.83 8.69 -15.84
CA ILE A 34 -13.88 9.06 -14.78
C ILE A 34 -12.55 8.31 -14.93
N SER A 35 -12.52 7.14 -15.59
CA SER A 35 -11.31 6.32 -15.70
C SER A 35 -10.63 6.47 -17.06
N LYS A 36 -9.30 6.65 -17.08
CA LYS A 36 -8.49 6.74 -18.33
C LYS A 36 -8.40 5.42 -19.11
N PHE A 37 -8.93 4.32 -18.55
CA PHE A 37 -8.84 2.99 -19.15
C PHE A 37 -10.15 2.64 -19.85
N CYS A 38 -10.05 2.20 -21.11
CA CYS A 38 -11.19 1.94 -22.00
C CYS A 38 -11.99 0.66 -21.69
N ASN A 39 -11.79 0.04 -20.53
CA ASN A 39 -12.49 -1.20 -20.18
C ASN A 39 -13.82 -0.88 -19.51
N ARG A 40 -14.88 -1.54 -19.98
CA ARG A 40 -16.21 -1.45 -19.35
C ARG A 40 -16.12 -1.87 -17.89
N ARG A 41 -16.70 -1.06 -17.01
CA ARG A 41 -16.88 -1.37 -15.58
C ARG A 41 -18.37 -1.52 -15.29
N PHE A 42 -18.69 -2.26 -14.23
CA PHE A 42 -20.06 -2.48 -13.75
C PHE A 42 -20.21 -1.84 -12.38
N TYR A 43 -21.13 -0.90 -12.23
CA TYR A 43 -21.23 -0.10 -11.02
C TYR A 43 -22.39 -0.55 -10.12
N CYS A 44 -22.12 -0.59 -8.82
CA CYS A 44 -23.17 -0.77 -7.82
C CYS A 44 -23.97 0.52 -7.65
N ARG A 45 -25.30 0.48 -7.83
CA ARG A 45 -26.18 1.65 -7.67
C ARG A 45 -26.22 2.24 -6.25
N ARG A 46 -25.80 1.49 -5.23
CA ARG A 46 -25.85 1.94 -3.81
C ARG A 46 -24.56 2.59 -3.32
N CYS A 47 -23.39 2.05 -3.69
CA CYS A 47 -22.09 2.55 -3.24
C CYS A 47 -21.27 3.19 -4.37
N LEU A 48 -21.75 3.13 -5.62
CA LEU A 48 -21.06 3.63 -6.82
C LEU A 48 -19.66 3.04 -7.04
N HIS A 49 -19.35 1.90 -6.40
CA HIS A 49 -18.11 1.17 -6.67
C HIS A 49 -18.18 0.44 -8.01
N GLY A 50 -17.13 0.58 -8.82
CA GLY A 50 -17.05 -0.04 -10.16
C GLY A 50 -16.24 -1.34 -10.15
N PHE A 51 -16.82 -2.41 -10.65
CA PHE A 51 -16.21 -3.74 -10.78
C PHE A 51 -15.79 -4.02 -12.23
N THR A 52 -14.82 -4.92 -12.42
CA THR A 52 -14.34 -5.32 -13.76
C THR A 52 -15.29 -6.29 -14.45
N THR A 53 -16.03 -7.11 -13.69
CA THR A 53 -16.98 -8.10 -14.22
C THR A 53 -18.34 -8.02 -13.52
N GLN A 54 -19.37 -8.54 -14.19
CA GLN A 54 -20.74 -8.54 -13.67
C GLN A 54 -20.91 -9.53 -12.50
N GLU A 55 -20.11 -10.59 -12.48
CA GLU A 55 -20.07 -11.62 -11.44
C GLU A 55 -19.60 -11.01 -10.11
N LEU A 56 -18.53 -10.22 -10.12
CA LEU A 56 -18.01 -9.53 -8.94
C LEU A 56 -19.03 -8.54 -8.36
N LEU A 57 -19.74 -7.80 -9.22
CA LEU A 57 -20.82 -6.93 -8.78
C LEU A 57 -21.96 -7.73 -8.12
N THR A 58 -22.27 -8.92 -8.66
CA THR A 58 -23.33 -9.79 -8.12
C THR A 58 -22.93 -10.36 -6.76
N GLU A 59 -21.68 -10.78 -6.60
CA GLU A 59 -21.12 -11.24 -5.32
C GLU A 59 -21.06 -10.11 -4.28
N HIS A 60 -20.78 -8.88 -4.70
CA HIS A 60 -20.75 -7.71 -3.82
C HIS A 60 -22.13 -7.32 -3.27
N ARG A 61 -23.19 -7.46 -4.08
CA ARG A 61 -24.55 -6.98 -3.75
C ARG A 61 -25.05 -7.42 -2.36
N PRO A 62 -25.02 -8.72 -1.98
CA PRO A 62 -25.46 -9.19 -0.67
C PRO A 62 -24.74 -8.55 0.53
N TYR A 63 -23.49 -8.13 0.36
CA TYR A 63 -22.75 -7.45 1.41
C TYR A 63 -23.10 -5.97 1.46
N CYS A 64 -23.20 -5.32 0.29
CA CYS A 64 -23.54 -3.92 0.20
C CYS A 64 -24.95 -3.61 0.70
N THR A 65 -25.93 -4.48 0.42
CA THR A 65 -27.33 -4.29 0.84
C THR A 65 -27.54 -4.33 2.35
N LYS A 66 -26.58 -4.86 3.12
CA LYS A 66 -26.64 -4.89 4.60
C LYS A 66 -26.41 -3.52 5.25
N PHE A 67 -25.80 -2.59 4.52
CA PHE A 67 -25.49 -1.25 5.02
C PHE A 67 -26.44 -0.21 4.41
N ASP A 68 -26.55 0.97 5.01
CA ASP A 68 -27.29 2.09 4.42
C ASP A 68 -26.57 2.66 3.18
N PHE A 69 -27.25 3.55 2.46
CA PHE A 69 -26.69 4.21 1.29
C PHE A 69 -25.42 4.99 1.68
N GLN A 70 -24.36 4.79 0.89
CA GLN A 70 -23.07 5.44 1.16
C GLN A 70 -23.00 6.76 0.39
N LYS A 71 -22.80 7.86 1.13
CA LYS A 71 -22.50 9.17 0.55
C LYS A 71 -21.05 9.51 0.86
N VAL A 72 -20.21 9.57 -0.18
CA VAL A 72 -18.85 10.10 -0.04
C VAL A 72 -18.96 11.61 0.21
N THR A 73 -18.41 12.07 1.32
CA THR A 73 -18.26 13.50 1.62
C THR A 73 -16.77 13.82 1.58
N TYR A 74 -16.44 14.85 0.83
CA TYR A 74 -15.07 15.36 0.83
C TYR A 74 -14.91 16.34 2.00
N PRO A 75 -13.70 16.43 2.57
CA PRO A 75 -13.39 17.48 3.52
C PRO A 75 -13.52 18.87 2.89
N GLU A 76 -13.93 19.84 3.69
CA GLU A 76 -13.90 21.27 3.35
C GLU A 76 -12.50 21.81 3.67
N GLU A 77 -11.91 22.52 2.71
CA GLU A 77 -10.61 23.18 2.86
C GLU A 77 -10.62 24.14 4.06
N GLY A 78 -9.63 24.04 4.93
CA GLY A 78 -9.51 24.83 6.15
C GLY A 78 -10.43 24.42 7.32
N LYS A 79 -11.26 23.38 7.17
CA LYS A 79 -12.16 22.90 8.24
C LYS A 79 -11.84 21.49 8.71
N ASN A 80 -11.71 20.54 7.79
CA ASN A 80 -11.46 19.13 8.10
C ASN A 80 -10.56 18.44 7.05
N ASP A 81 -9.84 19.23 6.26
CA ASP A 81 -8.87 18.81 5.25
C ASP A 81 -7.56 18.24 5.84
N ILE A 82 -7.32 18.42 7.14
CA ILE A 82 -6.20 17.83 7.85
C ILE A 82 -6.65 16.53 8.54
N LEU A 83 -6.14 15.40 8.05
CA LEU A 83 -6.28 14.09 8.71
C LEU A 83 -5.11 13.86 9.66
N GLU A 84 -5.41 13.64 10.93
CA GLU A 84 -4.42 13.31 11.96
C GLU A 84 -4.79 12.00 12.66
N PHE A 85 -3.80 11.16 12.92
CA PHE A 85 -4.00 9.91 13.64
C PHE A 85 -3.99 10.18 15.15
N LYS A 86 -5.16 10.25 15.78
CA LYS A 86 -5.29 10.55 17.23
C LYS A 86 -5.18 9.31 18.12
N ASP A 87 -5.50 8.14 17.56
CA ASP A 87 -5.69 6.90 18.32
C ASP A 87 -4.37 6.11 18.50
N TYR A 88 -3.30 6.77 18.96
CA TYR A 88 -2.01 6.13 19.21
C TYR A 88 -2.09 4.91 20.15
N HIS A 89 -3.04 4.92 21.10
CA HIS A 89 -3.29 3.80 22.00
C HIS A 89 -3.85 2.55 21.31
N LYS A 90 -4.40 2.69 20.10
CA LYS A 90 -4.88 1.56 19.27
C LYS A 90 -3.78 0.97 18.40
N ILE A 91 -2.58 1.57 18.39
CA ILE A 91 -1.43 0.98 17.70
C ILE A 91 -0.98 -0.23 18.50
N SER A 92 -1.00 -1.40 17.87
CA SER A 92 -0.37 -2.58 18.44
C SER A 92 1.14 -2.37 18.47
N ARG A 93 1.75 -2.48 19.66
CA ARG A 93 3.21 -2.41 19.78
C ARG A 93 3.81 -3.62 19.06
N VAL A 94 4.77 -3.36 18.18
CA VAL A 94 5.54 -4.42 17.54
C VAL A 94 6.29 -5.20 18.64
N PRO A 95 6.11 -6.53 18.74
CA PRO A 95 6.65 -7.30 19.86
C PRO A 95 8.18 -7.42 19.82
N PHE A 96 8.80 -7.32 18.63
CA PHE A 96 10.23 -7.43 18.41
C PHE A 96 10.67 -6.43 17.34
N VAL A 97 11.78 -5.73 17.60
CA VAL A 97 12.43 -4.83 16.64
C VAL A 97 13.91 -5.15 16.63
N ILE A 98 14.48 -5.35 15.44
CA ILE A 98 15.92 -5.55 15.26
C ILE A 98 16.47 -4.29 14.60
N TYR A 99 17.38 -3.60 15.30
CA TYR A 99 18.15 -2.52 14.72
C TYR A 99 19.49 -3.07 14.28
N ALA A 100 19.85 -2.87 13.00
CA ALA A 100 21.08 -3.39 12.43
C ALA A 100 21.76 -2.33 11.57
N ASP A 101 23.09 -2.36 11.55
CA ASP A 101 23.93 -1.51 10.72
C ASP A 101 25.15 -2.28 10.20
N PHE A 102 25.62 -1.92 9.01
CA PHE A 102 26.75 -2.55 8.34
C PHE A 102 27.90 -1.58 8.14
N GLU A 103 29.10 -2.07 8.40
CA GLU A 103 30.33 -1.39 8.01
C GLU A 103 30.80 -1.92 6.68
N CYS A 104 31.22 -1.03 5.78
CA CYS A 104 31.68 -1.39 4.45
C CYS A 104 32.93 -0.61 4.04
N TYR A 105 33.75 -1.22 3.19
CA TYR A 105 34.86 -0.53 2.54
C TYR A 105 34.64 -0.43 1.03
N ALA A 106 35.20 0.63 0.46
CA ALA A 106 35.18 0.91 -0.96
C ALA A 106 36.29 0.12 -1.68
N LYS A 107 35.93 -0.91 -2.45
CA LYS A 107 36.84 -1.64 -3.32
C LYS A 107 36.80 -1.04 -4.72
N LYS A 108 37.95 -0.58 -5.22
CA LYS A 108 38.07 -0.16 -6.63
C LYS A 108 37.76 -1.33 -7.54
N ILE A 109 36.96 -1.09 -8.56
CA ILE A 109 36.68 -2.07 -9.61
C ILE A 109 37.25 -1.56 -10.93
N ASP A 110 37.90 -2.46 -11.65
CA ASP A 110 38.31 -2.18 -13.01
C ASP A 110 37.13 -2.48 -13.93
N VAL A 111 36.80 -1.53 -14.80
CA VAL A 111 35.64 -1.61 -15.68
C VAL A 111 36.06 -1.21 -17.08
N CYS A 112 35.53 -1.92 -18.07
CA CYS A 112 35.81 -1.66 -19.48
C CYS A 112 35.44 -0.22 -19.84
N HIS A 113 36.23 0.40 -20.71
CA HIS A 113 35.93 1.75 -21.18
C HIS A 113 34.57 1.79 -21.89
N PRO A 114 33.71 2.75 -21.53
CA PRO A 114 32.40 2.90 -22.16
C PRO A 114 32.55 3.23 -23.65
N ASN A 115 31.66 2.67 -24.47
CA ASN A 115 31.62 2.99 -25.90
C ASN A 115 31.20 4.47 -26.09
N PRO A 116 32.00 5.31 -26.78
CA PRO A 116 31.69 6.73 -26.99
C PRO A 116 30.38 7.00 -27.74
N SER A 117 29.85 6.03 -28.50
CA SER A 117 28.62 6.19 -29.28
C SER A 117 27.33 6.02 -28.47
N HIS A 118 27.43 5.62 -27.20
CA HIS A 118 26.28 5.40 -26.33
C HIS A 118 26.50 6.02 -24.96
N THR A 119 25.45 6.61 -24.40
CA THR A 119 25.47 7.07 -23.01
C THR A 119 25.56 5.86 -22.09
N SER A 120 26.48 5.88 -21.14
CA SER A 120 26.67 4.80 -20.18
C SER A 120 27.16 5.35 -18.85
N THR A 121 26.96 4.57 -17.79
CA THR A 121 27.40 4.89 -16.44
C THR A 121 28.54 3.94 -16.05
N THR A 122 29.70 4.50 -15.70
CA THR A 122 30.87 3.71 -15.31
C THR A 122 30.93 3.58 -13.78
N ARG A 123 30.71 2.39 -13.25
CA ARG A 123 30.83 2.13 -11.82
C ARG A 123 32.30 2.02 -11.44
N THR A 124 32.80 2.93 -10.62
CA THR A 124 34.23 2.99 -10.24
C THR A 124 34.57 2.18 -8.98
N THR A 125 33.58 1.97 -8.12
CA THR A 125 33.76 1.37 -6.80
C THR A 125 32.64 0.38 -6.50
N LYS A 126 32.98 -0.69 -5.80
CA LYS A 126 32.04 -1.63 -5.18
C LYS A 126 32.23 -1.53 -3.66
N PHE A 127 31.16 -1.26 -2.93
CA PHE A 127 31.18 -1.38 -1.47
C PHE A 127 31.04 -2.85 -1.08
N GLU A 128 31.96 -3.31 -0.22
CA GLU A 128 31.97 -4.67 0.31
C GLU A 128 31.84 -4.58 1.83
N ALA A 129 30.84 -5.27 2.38
CA ALA A 129 30.59 -5.27 3.81
C ALA A 129 31.68 -6.05 4.53
N CYS A 130 32.28 -5.45 5.55
CA CYS A 130 33.35 -6.05 6.37
C CYS A 130 32.93 -6.29 7.82
N GLY A 131 31.75 -5.85 8.20
CA GLY A 131 31.21 -6.09 9.52
C GLY A 131 29.77 -5.62 9.65
N TYR A 132 29.14 -5.99 10.75
CA TYR A 132 27.82 -5.50 11.12
C TYR A 132 27.68 -5.45 12.64
N SER A 133 26.69 -4.71 13.08
CA SER A 133 26.16 -4.82 14.43
C SER A 133 24.65 -4.88 14.41
N TYR A 134 24.04 -5.62 15.33
CA TYR A 134 22.60 -5.55 15.55
C TYR A 134 22.24 -5.70 17.02
N ILE A 135 21.07 -5.19 17.40
CA ILE A 135 20.46 -5.38 18.71
C ILE A 135 18.99 -5.74 18.54
N VAL A 136 18.55 -6.73 19.31
CA VAL A 136 17.14 -7.12 19.41
C VAL A 136 16.51 -6.39 20.59
N VAL A 137 15.46 -5.64 20.32
CA VAL A 137 14.67 -4.91 21.33
C VAL A 137 13.26 -5.48 21.35
N SER A 138 12.78 -5.85 22.52
CA SER A 138 11.43 -6.39 22.71
C SER A 138 10.76 -5.75 23.92
N SER A 139 9.43 -5.75 23.93
CA SER A 139 8.64 -5.43 25.12
C SER A 139 8.89 -6.41 26.27
N ASN A 140 9.37 -7.62 25.98
CA ASN A 140 9.77 -8.62 26.97
C ASN A 140 11.31 -8.64 27.11
N SER A 141 11.79 -8.32 28.32
CA SER A 141 13.23 -8.22 28.63
C SER A 141 14.00 -9.51 28.37
N LYS A 142 13.35 -10.69 28.42
CA LYS A 142 13.96 -11.99 28.10
C LYS A 142 14.57 -12.04 26.70
N TYR A 143 13.98 -11.32 25.75
CA TYR A 143 14.41 -11.33 24.35
C TYR A 143 15.30 -10.14 23.99
N SER A 144 15.43 -9.16 24.90
CA SER A 144 16.34 -8.05 24.69
C SER A 144 17.76 -8.48 25.05
N LYS A 145 18.62 -8.61 24.04
CA LYS A 145 19.99 -9.12 24.18
C LYS A 145 21.00 -7.99 24.05
N SER A 146 22.23 -8.23 24.50
CA SER A 146 23.35 -7.34 24.21
C SER A 146 23.61 -7.25 22.70
N PRO A 147 24.13 -6.13 22.20
CA PRO A 147 24.46 -5.98 20.78
C PRO A 147 25.40 -7.10 20.30
N VAL A 148 25.05 -7.69 19.16
CA VAL A 148 25.90 -8.65 18.45
C VAL A 148 26.72 -7.86 17.44
N VAL A 149 28.03 -8.04 17.47
CA VAL A 149 28.97 -7.38 16.57
C VAL A 149 29.80 -8.43 15.86
N TYR A 150 29.92 -8.29 14.54
CA TYR A 150 30.76 -9.15 13.72
C TYR A 150 31.68 -8.30 12.85
N ARG A 151 32.94 -8.73 12.72
CA ARG A 151 33.93 -8.15 11.82
C ARG A 151 34.71 -9.28 11.16
N GLY A 152 34.70 -9.33 9.84
CA GLY A 152 35.33 -10.41 9.09
C GLY A 152 34.73 -10.56 7.69
N ASP A 153 35.30 -11.51 6.96
CA ASP A 153 34.84 -11.86 5.61
C ASP A 153 33.44 -12.45 5.65
N ASN A 154 32.70 -12.33 4.54
CA ASN A 154 31.33 -12.83 4.42
C ASN A 154 30.36 -12.26 5.48
N ALA A 155 30.58 -11.01 5.91
CA ALA A 155 29.75 -10.33 6.91
C ALA A 155 28.24 -10.40 6.59
N VAL A 156 27.87 -10.30 5.32
CA VAL A 156 26.46 -10.41 4.87
C VAL A 156 25.89 -11.81 5.13
N GLN A 157 26.63 -12.87 4.79
CA GLN A 157 26.17 -14.24 5.02
C GLN A 157 26.02 -14.52 6.52
N HIS A 158 27.03 -14.16 7.31
CA HIS A 158 26.99 -14.33 8.76
C HIS A 158 25.87 -13.51 9.42
N PHE A 159 25.49 -12.37 8.83
CA PHE A 159 24.34 -11.59 9.29
C PHE A 159 23.03 -12.36 9.09
N PHE A 160 22.78 -12.88 7.88
CA PHE A 160 21.56 -13.62 7.59
C PHE A 160 21.45 -14.92 8.40
N GLU A 161 22.55 -15.65 8.58
CA GLU A 161 22.57 -16.82 9.47
C GLU A 161 22.17 -16.47 10.90
N ASN A 162 22.58 -15.30 11.40
CA ASN A 162 22.18 -14.82 12.72
C ASN A 162 20.73 -14.31 12.76
N MET A 163 20.21 -13.70 11.69
CA MET A 163 18.80 -13.33 11.62
C MET A 163 17.87 -14.56 11.68
N ILE A 164 18.24 -15.66 11.01
CA ILE A 164 17.49 -16.92 11.07
C ILE A 164 17.53 -17.49 12.49
N LYS A 165 18.69 -17.48 13.16
CA LYS A 165 18.78 -17.93 14.57
C LYS A 165 17.93 -17.07 15.51
N GLU A 166 17.88 -15.76 15.28
CA GLU A 166 17.00 -14.87 16.06
C GLU A 166 15.52 -15.16 15.79
N GLU A 167 15.13 -15.45 14.55
CA GLU A 167 13.76 -15.90 14.21
C GLU A 167 13.40 -17.19 14.94
N GLU A 168 14.23 -18.24 14.84
CA GLU A 168 14.02 -19.53 15.52
C GLU A 168 13.91 -19.38 17.04
N TYR A 169 14.69 -18.47 17.63
CA TYR A 169 14.65 -18.19 19.06
C TYR A 169 13.39 -17.42 19.49
N ILE A 170 12.93 -16.49 18.66
CA ILE A 170 11.74 -15.67 18.92
C ILE A 170 10.46 -16.48 18.73
N GLN A 171 10.42 -17.34 17.71
CA GLN A 171 9.31 -18.25 17.40
C GLN A 171 9.76 -19.70 17.51
N PRO A 172 9.95 -20.23 18.74
CA PRO A 172 10.21 -21.65 18.90
C PRO A 172 8.98 -22.43 18.43
N ASN A 173 9.17 -23.34 17.47
CA ASN A 173 8.16 -24.29 17.03
C ASN A 173 7.60 -25.13 18.20
#